data_AF-A0A4Z2IKB3-F1
#
_entry.id   AF-A0A4Z2IKB3-F1
#
_cell.length_a   1.000
_cell.length_b   1.000
_cell.length_c   1.000
_cell.angle_alpha   90.00
_cell.angle_beta   90.00
_cell.angle_gamma   90.00
#
_symmetry.space_group_name_H-M   'P 1'
#
loop_
_entity.id
_entity.type
_entity.pdbx_description
1 polymer ?
#
loop_
_entity_poly.entity_id
_entity_poly.type
_entity_poly.pdbx_seq_one_letter_code
_entity_poly.pdbx_strand_id
1 'polypeptide(L)'
;MEGASKTGVLSHLGLLEVQARSRKTQPKQLSRVHELKAKAEALMRQREQLRAEMETHKNIKKLRASMDQQCRHEDEEEEGMDEDSENSNLLRLMARHTQLKDLLNAYDVIGGYNIIKTRQGKGLCVSIATAYEGVYFETYNLELDLKPTVRISRHNVPPFIPLSNLAEQSSMQTEVRTLLDPLSQHLNAFAGRKQQLQLVKELHKSVEVMESNVLCSFLVLMFTLPREKMALLCSLDYSDCTRCLPTRVHFECDDKELPDSPDWKKHRSLLMETPVHKALITMRKMGNIL
;
A
#
# COMPACT_ATOMS: atom_id res chain seq x y z
N MET A 1 -3.91 78.22 31.52
CA MET A 1 -4.60 77.11 30.85
C MET A 1 -3.97 75.84 31.34
N GLU A 2 -4.66 75.06 32.17
CA GLU A 2 -4.34 73.64 32.43
C GLU A 2 -5.47 73.08 33.29
N GLY A 3 -6.34 72.29 32.64
CA GLY A 3 -7.50 71.66 33.26
C GLY A 3 -7.07 70.37 33.93
N ALA A 4 -7.00 70.39 35.26
CA ALA A 4 -6.73 69.21 36.06
C ALA A 4 -7.79 69.05 37.17
N SER A 5 -8.40 67.86 37.17
CA SER A 5 -9.02 67.17 38.29
C SER A 5 -10.32 67.75 38.89
N LYS A 6 -11.47 67.27 38.40
CA LYS A 6 -12.65 66.99 39.23
C LYS A 6 -13.44 65.79 38.71
N THR A 7 -12.79 64.63 38.57
CA THR A 7 -13.51 63.35 38.56
C THR A 7 -13.98 63.13 40.01
N GLY A 8 -15.20 63.58 40.32
CA GLY A 8 -15.71 63.57 41.70
C GLY A 8 -15.69 62.16 42.29
N VAL A 9 -15.37 62.05 43.58
CA VAL A 9 -15.24 60.77 44.31
C VAL A 9 -16.44 59.84 44.09
N LEU A 10 -17.65 60.40 44.00
CA LEU A 10 -18.90 59.67 43.69
C LEU A 10 -18.92 59.09 42.27
N SER A 11 -18.38 59.79 41.27
CA SER A 11 -18.28 59.27 39.90
C SER A 11 -17.28 58.10 39.81
N HIS A 12 -16.19 58.17 40.57
CA HIS A 12 -15.23 57.08 40.67
C HIS A 12 -15.80 55.87 41.42
N LEU A 13 -16.53 56.10 42.51
CA LEU A 13 -17.26 55.06 43.24
C LEU A 13 -18.35 54.39 42.37
N GLY A 14 -19.09 55.16 41.57
CA GLY A 14 -20.07 54.62 40.62
C GLY A 14 -19.42 53.75 39.54
N LEU A 15 -18.27 54.18 39.00
CA LEU A 15 -17.49 53.37 38.07
C LEU A 15 -16.98 52.07 38.72
N LEU A 16 -16.48 52.13 39.94
CA LEU A 16 -16.02 50.95 40.69
C LEU A 16 -17.18 50.01 41.04
N GLU A 17 -18.37 50.53 41.35
CA GLU A 17 -19.56 49.72 41.61
C GLU A 17 -20.02 49.00 40.34
N VAL A 18 -20.08 49.70 39.19
CA VAL A 18 -20.41 49.09 37.89
C VAL A 18 -19.39 48.01 37.53
N GLN A 19 -18.10 48.25 37.76
CA GLN A 19 -17.04 47.29 37.51
C GLN A 19 -17.07 46.10 38.50
N ALA A 20 -17.47 46.32 39.75
CA ALA A 20 -17.67 45.25 40.74
C ALA A 20 -18.90 44.40 40.42
N ARG A 21 -19.99 45.01 39.94
CA ARG A 21 -21.20 44.31 39.48
C ARG A 21 -20.93 43.50 38.20
N SER A 22 -20.18 44.05 37.24
CA SER A 22 -19.81 43.33 36.01
C SER A 22 -18.85 42.16 36.27
N ARG A 23 -18.00 42.22 37.30
CA ARG A 23 -17.15 41.10 37.74
C ARG A 23 -17.95 39.97 38.40
N LYS A 24 -19.04 40.30 39.11
CA LYS A 24 -19.95 39.30 39.71
C LYS A 24 -20.82 38.56 38.69
N THR A 25 -20.92 39.04 37.45
CA THR A 25 -21.70 38.43 36.36
C THR A 25 -20.84 38.25 35.11
N GLN A 26 -19.84 37.37 35.16
CA GLN A 26 -19.16 36.86 33.96
C GLN A 26 -19.75 35.50 33.54
N PRO A 27 -20.94 35.44 32.91
CA PRO A 27 -21.51 34.20 32.39
C PRO A 27 -20.63 33.58 31.30
N LYS A 28 -19.78 34.36 30.62
CA LYS A 28 -18.82 33.86 29.63
C LYS A 28 -17.71 33.00 30.23
N GLN A 29 -17.22 33.33 31.44
CA GLN A 29 -16.20 32.50 32.10
C GLN A 29 -16.80 31.23 32.68
N LEU A 30 -17.97 31.31 33.32
CA LEU A 30 -18.69 30.12 33.81
C LEU A 30 -19.12 29.19 32.66
N SER A 31 -19.60 29.75 31.54
CA SER A 31 -19.90 29.00 30.31
C SER A 31 -18.64 28.33 29.74
N ARG A 32 -17.51 29.04 29.68
CA ARG A 32 -16.25 28.46 29.20
C ARG A 32 -15.71 27.36 30.13
N VAL A 33 -15.82 27.54 31.44
CA VAL A 33 -15.44 26.52 32.43
C VAL A 33 -16.35 25.30 32.31
N HIS A 34 -17.66 25.50 32.11
CA HIS A 34 -18.60 24.41 31.88
C HIS A 34 -18.30 23.65 30.59
N GLU A 35 -17.98 24.36 29.49
CA GLU A 35 -17.54 23.74 28.22
C GLU A 35 -16.24 22.93 28.40
N LEU A 36 -15.24 23.51 29.08
CA LEU A 36 -13.97 22.83 29.32
C LEU A 36 -14.16 21.61 30.23
N LYS A 37 -15.04 21.69 31.23
CA LYS A 37 -15.39 20.56 32.10
C LYS A 37 -16.09 19.46 31.32
N ALA A 38 -17.05 19.79 30.46
CA ALA A 38 -17.71 18.83 29.58
C ALA A 38 -16.71 18.17 28.61
N LYS A 39 -15.76 18.93 28.06
CA LYS A 39 -14.66 18.39 27.24
C LYS A 39 -13.73 17.47 28.04
N ALA A 40 -13.37 17.84 29.27
CA ALA A 40 -12.55 17.00 30.13
C ALA A 40 -13.25 15.69 30.46
N GLU A 41 -14.56 15.72 30.77
CA GLU A 41 -15.36 14.52 30.99
C GLU A 41 -15.47 13.64 29.73
N ALA A 42 -15.64 14.25 28.55
CA ALA A 42 -15.64 13.50 27.28
C ALA A 42 -14.28 12.82 27.03
N LEU A 43 -13.17 13.53 27.25
CA LEU A 43 -11.82 12.97 27.11
C LEU A 43 -11.53 11.89 28.15
N MET A 44 -12.05 12.01 29.38
CA MET A 44 -11.94 10.97 30.39
C MET A 44 -12.69 9.70 29.97
N ARG A 45 -13.92 9.82 29.47
CA ARG A 45 -14.67 8.66 28.93
C ARG A 45 -13.92 8.01 27.75
N GLN A 46 -13.39 8.82 26.84
CA GLN A 46 -12.60 8.32 25.71
C GLN A 46 -11.34 7.59 26.18
N ARG A 47 -10.63 8.13 27.17
CA ARG A 47 -9.46 7.48 27.77
C ARG A 47 -9.83 6.15 28.43
N GLU A 48 -10.91 6.11 29.20
CA GLU A 48 -11.38 4.89 29.85
C GLU A 48 -11.76 3.81 28.84
N GLN A 49 -12.46 4.20 27.77
CA GLN A 49 -12.77 3.30 26.65
C GLN A 49 -11.49 2.74 26.01
N LEU A 50 -10.54 3.60 25.64
CA LEU A 50 -9.26 3.17 25.07
C LEU A 50 -8.47 2.27 26.03
N ARG A 51 -8.54 2.53 27.34
CA ARG A 51 -7.88 1.70 28.35
C ARG A 51 -8.51 0.30 28.42
N ALA A 52 -9.84 0.23 28.35
CA ALA A 52 -10.55 -1.04 28.28
C ALA A 52 -10.20 -1.81 26.99
N GLU A 53 -10.18 -1.14 25.84
CA GLU A 53 -9.76 -1.73 24.58
C GLU A 53 -8.31 -2.24 24.64
N MET A 54 -7.37 -1.50 25.22
CA MET A 54 -6.01 -1.99 25.37
C MET A 54 -5.92 -3.23 26.27
N GLU A 55 -6.70 -3.29 27.35
CA GLU A 55 -6.70 -4.45 28.24
C GLU A 55 -7.29 -5.68 27.55
N THR A 56 -8.35 -5.53 26.74
CA THR A 56 -8.89 -6.64 25.94
C THR A 56 -7.87 -7.14 24.91
N HIS A 57 -7.19 -6.24 24.19
CA HIS A 57 -6.12 -6.62 23.26
C HIS A 57 -4.96 -7.34 23.96
N LYS A 58 -4.59 -6.89 25.17
CA LYS A 58 -3.55 -7.54 25.98
C LYS A 58 -3.96 -8.95 26.40
N ASN A 59 -5.21 -9.14 26.82
CA ASN A 59 -5.75 -10.44 27.19
C ASN A 59 -5.82 -11.38 25.97
N ILE A 60 -6.28 -10.90 24.83
CA ILE A 60 -6.28 -11.65 23.56
C ILE A 60 -4.86 -12.08 23.18
N LYS A 61 -3.88 -11.19 23.29
CA LYS A 61 -2.47 -11.50 22.98
C LYS A 61 -1.89 -12.56 23.93
N LYS A 62 -2.23 -12.53 25.22
CA LYS A 62 -1.83 -13.56 26.18
C LYS A 62 -2.45 -14.91 25.85
N LEU A 63 -3.76 -14.95 25.58
CA LEU A 63 -4.47 -16.17 25.20
C LEU A 63 -3.93 -16.77 23.89
N ARG A 64 -3.54 -15.92 22.93
CA ARG A 64 -2.87 -16.37 21.71
C ARG A 64 -1.55 -17.07 22.03
N ALA A 65 -0.72 -16.47 22.89
CA ALA A 65 0.57 -17.05 23.26
C ALA A 65 0.43 -18.40 23.99
N SER A 66 -0.59 -18.56 24.85
CA SER A 66 -0.88 -19.84 25.50
C SER A 66 -1.37 -20.88 24.51
N MET A 67 -2.26 -20.51 23.58
CA MET A 67 -2.72 -21.42 22.51
C MET A 67 -1.57 -21.88 21.60
N ASP A 68 -0.66 -20.98 21.22
CA ASP A 68 0.49 -21.30 20.39
C ASP A 68 1.51 -22.22 21.12
N GLN A 69 1.55 -22.19 22.46
CA GLN A 69 2.35 -23.08 23.30
C GLN A 69 1.72 -24.48 23.44
N GLN A 70 0.39 -24.54 23.59
CA GLN A 70 -0.36 -25.79 23.68
C GLN A 70 -0.29 -26.61 22.37
N CYS A 71 -0.13 -25.96 21.21
CA CYS A 71 0.15 -26.66 19.95
C CYS A 71 1.59 -27.21 19.83
N ARG A 72 2.50 -26.90 20.77
CA ARG A 72 3.90 -27.40 20.76
C ARG A 72 4.18 -28.48 21.81
N HIS A 73 3.29 -28.63 22.78
CA HIS A 73 3.32 -29.69 23.78
C HIS A 73 1.96 -30.40 23.72
N GLU A 74 1.90 -31.53 23.00
CA GLU A 74 0.72 -32.40 23.00
C GLU A 74 0.57 -33.20 24.31
N ASP A 75 1.49 -33.07 25.26
CA ASP A 75 1.43 -33.73 26.56
C ASP A 75 1.78 -32.72 27.64
N GLU A 76 0.78 -32.15 28.32
CA GLU A 76 0.82 -31.82 29.76
C GLU A 76 -0.54 -31.20 30.18
N GLU A 77 -1.00 -31.64 31.33
CA GLU A 77 -2.37 -31.60 31.84
C GLU A 77 -2.93 -30.16 31.94
N GLU A 78 -4.22 -30.03 31.61
CA GLU A 78 -5.00 -28.80 31.74
C GLU A 78 -5.09 -28.36 33.21
N GLU A 79 -4.12 -27.58 33.69
CA GLU A 79 -4.27 -26.87 34.96
C GLU A 79 -4.99 -25.53 34.76
N GLY A 80 -6.30 -25.56 35.03
CA GLY A 80 -6.99 -24.55 35.83
C GLY A 80 -7.03 -23.13 35.26
N MET A 81 -7.83 -22.90 34.23
CA MET A 81 -8.45 -21.59 34.02
C MET A 81 -9.95 -21.73 34.25
N ASP A 82 -10.50 -20.96 35.19
CA ASP A 82 -11.95 -20.84 35.47
C ASP A 82 -12.75 -20.82 34.16
N GLU A 83 -13.35 -21.97 33.80
CA GLU A 83 -13.90 -22.24 32.48
C GLU A 83 -15.30 -21.61 32.26
N ASP A 84 -15.91 -21.07 33.31
CA ASP A 84 -17.37 -20.85 33.37
C ASP A 84 -17.80 -19.37 33.34
N SER A 85 -17.06 -18.50 32.65
CA SER A 85 -17.53 -17.14 32.33
C SER A 85 -17.75 -16.96 30.84
N GLU A 86 -18.94 -16.52 30.43
CA GLU A 86 -19.26 -16.14 29.04
C GLU A 86 -18.22 -15.17 28.45
N ASN A 87 -17.65 -14.30 29.29
CA ASN A 87 -16.61 -13.34 28.91
C ASN A 87 -15.26 -14.02 28.59
N SER A 88 -14.94 -15.13 29.27
CA SER A 88 -13.74 -15.94 29.00
C SER A 88 -13.86 -16.68 27.66
N ASN A 89 -15.02 -17.29 27.40
CA ASN A 89 -15.32 -17.95 26.12
C ASN A 89 -15.30 -16.97 24.95
N LEU A 90 -15.86 -15.77 25.12
CA LEU A 90 -15.80 -14.71 24.12
C LEU A 90 -14.36 -14.28 23.80
N LEU A 91 -13.52 -14.07 24.82
CA LEU A 91 -12.12 -13.71 24.63
C LEU A 91 -11.32 -14.81 23.91
N ARG A 92 -11.57 -16.09 24.22
CA ARG A 92 -10.97 -17.23 23.52
C ARG A 92 -11.40 -17.29 22.05
N LEU A 93 -12.68 -17.06 21.76
CA LEU A 93 -13.18 -16.98 20.38
C LEU A 93 -12.56 -15.79 19.62
N MET A 94 -12.43 -14.62 20.26
CA MET A 94 -11.76 -13.46 19.67
C MET A 94 -10.29 -13.77 19.36
N ALA A 95 -9.56 -14.42 20.27
CA ALA A 95 -8.19 -14.83 20.05
C ALA A 95 -8.06 -15.77 18.85
N ARG A 96 -8.88 -16.83 18.80
CA ARG A 96 -8.91 -17.77 17.67
C ARG A 96 -9.28 -17.09 16.36
N HIS A 97 -10.27 -16.19 16.37
CA HIS A 97 -10.65 -15.42 15.19
C HIS A 97 -9.50 -14.53 14.69
N THR A 98 -8.76 -13.87 15.59
CA THR A 98 -7.57 -13.08 15.20
C THR A 98 -6.45 -13.94 14.63
N GLN A 99 -6.18 -15.12 15.19
CA GLN A 99 -5.20 -16.08 14.63
C GLN A 99 -5.60 -16.51 13.21
N LEU A 100 -6.86 -16.90 13.00
CA LEU A 100 -7.35 -17.31 11.68
C LEU A 100 -7.30 -16.16 10.67
N LYS A 101 -7.61 -14.93 11.10
CA LYS A 101 -7.51 -13.74 10.26
C LYS A 101 -6.07 -13.44 9.86
N ASP A 102 -5.12 -13.58 10.79
CA ASP A 102 -3.70 -13.39 10.50
C ASP A 102 -3.19 -14.49 9.55
N LEU A 103 -3.63 -15.73 9.74
CA LEU A 103 -3.29 -16.84 8.85
C LEU A 103 -3.86 -16.62 7.44
N LEU A 104 -5.11 -16.17 7.34
CA LEU A 104 -5.72 -15.80 6.06
C LEU A 104 -4.93 -14.69 5.38
N ASN A 105 -4.57 -13.65 6.13
CA ASN A 105 -3.75 -12.55 5.61
C ASN A 105 -2.36 -13.04 5.15
N ALA A 106 -1.75 -13.99 5.86
CA ALA A 106 -0.50 -14.61 5.43
C ALA A 106 -0.69 -15.38 4.10
N TYR A 107 -1.78 -16.13 3.95
CA TYR A 107 -2.10 -16.79 2.68
C TYR A 107 -2.35 -15.81 1.55
N ASP A 108 -3.04 -14.70 1.79
CA ASP A 108 -3.27 -13.66 0.79
C ASP A 108 -1.94 -13.04 0.32
N VAL A 109 -1.02 -12.78 1.27
CA VAL A 109 0.32 -12.24 0.99
C VAL A 109 1.20 -13.23 0.22
N ILE A 110 1.16 -14.52 0.59
CA ILE A 110 1.99 -15.56 -0.04
C ILE A 110 1.44 -15.95 -1.41
N GLY A 111 0.12 -16.11 -1.51
CA GLY A 111 -0.57 -16.51 -2.73
C GLY A 111 -0.74 -15.39 -3.74
N GLY A 112 -0.70 -14.12 -3.30
CA GLY A 112 -0.87 -12.94 -4.16
C GLY A 112 -2.33 -12.70 -4.60
N TYR A 113 -3.28 -13.49 -4.10
CA TYR A 113 -4.69 -13.30 -4.34
C TYR A 113 -5.56 -13.74 -3.16
N ASN A 114 -6.66 -13.02 -2.95
CA ASN A 114 -7.71 -13.34 -1.99
C ASN A 114 -8.94 -13.87 -2.73
N ILE A 115 -9.64 -14.83 -2.12
CA ILE A 115 -10.83 -15.46 -2.68
C ILE A 115 -12.01 -15.32 -1.72
N ILE A 116 -13.08 -14.68 -2.18
CA ILE A 116 -14.32 -14.49 -1.42
C ILE A 116 -15.48 -15.16 -2.16
N LYS A 117 -16.25 -15.99 -1.44
CA LYS A 117 -17.49 -16.57 -1.99
C LYS A 117 -18.56 -15.49 -2.10
N THR A 118 -19.18 -15.38 -3.27
CA THR A 118 -20.26 -14.42 -3.53
C THR A 118 -21.57 -15.14 -3.88
N ARG A 119 -22.68 -14.40 -3.88
CA ARG A 119 -24.01 -14.88 -4.33
C ARG A 119 -24.43 -16.21 -3.69
N GLN A 120 -24.30 -16.32 -2.36
CA GLN A 120 -24.63 -17.54 -1.60
C GLN A 120 -23.88 -18.80 -2.09
N GLY A 121 -22.61 -18.64 -2.50
CA GLY A 121 -21.76 -19.74 -2.95
C GLY A 121 -21.97 -20.13 -4.42
N LYS A 122 -22.75 -19.36 -5.19
CA LYS A 122 -22.90 -19.54 -6.64
C LYS A 122 -21.81 -18.85 -7.46
N GLY A 123 -21.03 -17.96 -6.83
CA GLY A 123 -19.94 -17.24 -7.47
C GLY A 123 -18.70 -17.12 -6.57
N LEU A 124 -17.60 -16.75 -7.20
CA LEU A 124 -16.31 -16.48 -6.60
C LEU A 124 -15.88 -15.07 -6.98
N CYS A 125 -15.37 -14.29 -6.04
CA CYS A 125 -14.63 -13.07 -6.35
C CYS A 125 -13.17 -13.32 -5.98
N VAL A 126 -12.27 -13.13 -6.94
CA VAL A 126 -10.83 -13.24 -6.76
C VAL A 126 -10.23 -11.84 -6.86
N SER A 127 -9.48 -11.44 -5.85
CA SER A 127 -8.77 -10.16 -5.80
C SER A 127 -7.27 -10.42 -5.88
N ILE A 128 -6.62 -9.95 -6.94
CA ILE A 128 -5.19 -10.13 -7.21
C ILE A 128 -4.48 -8.80 -6.94
N ALA A 129 -3.66 -8.75 -5.90
CA ALA A 129 -2.85 -7.58 -5.59
C ALA A 129 -1.54 -7.64 -6.39
N THR A 130 -1.21 -6.55 -7.07
CA THR A 130 0.10 -6.44 -7.73
C THR A 130 1.16 -5.93 -6.76
N ALA A 131 2.38 -6.43 -6.91
CA ALA A 131 3.51 -6.04 -6.08
C ALA A 131 4.79 -5.93 -6.91
N TYR A 132 5.64 -4.97 -6.52
CA TYR A 132 6.97 -4.80 -7.07
C TYR A 132 7.93 -4.42 -5.95
N GLU A 133 9.04 -5.14 -5.84
CA GLU A 133 10.09 -4.94 -4.80
C GLU A 133 9.54 -4.83 -3.36
N GLY A 134 8.55 -5.67 -3.04
CA GLY A 134 7.96 -5.74 -1.69
C GLY A 134 6.92 -4.66 -1.39
N VAL A 135 6.59 -3.81 -2.36
CA VAL A 135 5.53 -2.79 -2.25
C VAL A 135 4.31 -3.25 -3.03
N TYR A 136 3.13 -3.14 -2.43
CA TYR A 136 1.84 -3.41 -3.08
C TYR A 136 1.33 -2.19 -3.83
N PHE A 137 0.68 -2.44 -4.97
CA PHE A 137 0.12 -1.42 -5.85
C PHE A 137 -1.38 -1.64 -6.03
N GLU A 138 -1.84 -1.78 -7.26
CA GLU A 138 -3.25 -1.88 -7.62
C GLU A 138 -3.74 -3.31 -7.43
N THR A 139 -5.01 -3.43 -6.99
CA THR A 139 -5.71 -4.71 -6.87
C THR A 139 -6.71 -4.86 -7.99
N TYR A 140 -6.63 -5.98 -8.69
CA TYR A 140 -7.52 -6.36 -9.79
C TYR A 140 -8.49 -7.43 -9.32
N ASN A 141 -9.75 -7.30 -9.70
CA ASN A 141 -10.84 -8.16 -9.26
C ASN A 141 -11.42 -8.94 -10.44
N LEU A 142 -11.70 -10.21 -10.18
CA LEU A 142 -12.26 -11.17 -11.12
C LEU A 142 -13.45 -11.89 -10.48
N GLU A 143 -14.65 -11.72 -11.02
CA GLU A 143 -15.83 -12.46 -10.61
C GLU A 143 -16.03 -13.69 -11.51
N LEU A 144 -16.06 -14.88 -10.90
CA LEU A 144 -16.34 -16.15 -11.56
C LEU A 144 -17.73 -16.66 -11.17
N ASP A 145 -18.54 -17.06 -12.15
CA ASP A 145 -19.74 -17.86 -11.91
C ASP A 145 -19.35 -19.33 -11.83
N LEU A 146 -19.84 -20.09 -10.84
CA LEU A 146 -19.48 -21.51 -10.66
C LEU A 146 -20.48 -22.49 -11.31
N LYS A 147 -21.69 -22.03 -11.67
CA LYS A 147 -22.75 -22.88 -12.23
C LYS A 147 -23.33 -22.24 -13.51
N PRO A 148 -23.60 -23.02 -14.57
CA PRO A 148 -23.38 -24.47 -14.71
C PRO A 148 -21.91 -24.85 -14.99
N THR A 149 -21.11 -23.93 -15.50
CA THR A 149 -19.68 -24.07 -15.77
C THR A 149 -18.93 -22.87 -15.21
N VAL A 150 -17.68 -23.08 -14.77
CA VAL A 150 -16.82 -22.00 -14.31
C VAL A 150 -16.56 -21.03 -15.46
N ARG A 151 -16.99 -19.77 -15.31
CA ARG A 151 -16.79 -18.71 -16.32
C ARG A 151 -16.53 -17.35 -15.67
N ILE A 152 -15.80 -16.50 -16.38
CA ILE A 152 -15.59 -15.11 -15.97
C ILE A 152 -16.87 -14.31 -16.25
N SER A 153 -17.44 -13.69 -15.22
CA SER A 153 -18.65 -12.88 -15.31
C SER A 153 -18.36 -11.38 -15.37
N ARG A 154 -17.43 -10.89 -14.54
CA ARG A 154 -17.01 -9.48 -14.48
C ARG A 154 -15.54 -9.38 -14.10
N HIS A 155 -14.85 -8.35 -14.58
CA HIS A 155 -13.48 -8.03 -14.16
C HIS A 155 -13.15 -6.56 -14.37
N ASN A 156 -12.10 -6.09 -13.71
CA ASN A 156 -11.45 -4.80 -13.99
C ASN A 156 -10.03 -4.98 -14.55
N VAL A 157 -9.68 -6.19 -15.02
CA VAL A 157 -8.40 -6.46 -15.68
C VAL A 157 -8.27 -5.58 -16.93
N PRO A 158 -7.13 -4.90 -17.15
CA PRO A 158 -6.93 -4.03 -18.31
C PRO A 158 -7.10 -4.76 -19.65
N PRO A 159 -7.64 -4.09 -20.69
CA PRO A 159 -8.03 -4.74 -21.95
C PRO A 159 -6.84 -5.28 -22.76
N PHE A 160 -5.64 -4.80 -22.48
CA PHE A 160 -4.41 -5.25 -23.13
C PHE A 160 -3.83 -6.55 -22.55
N ILE A 161 -4.35 -7.02 -21.41
CA ILE A 161 -3.98 -8.31 -20.85
C ILE A 161 -4.87 -9.37 -21.52
N PRO A 162 -4.31 -10.47 -22.06
CA PRO A 162 -5.04 -11.44 -22.86
C PRO A 162 -5.89 -12.38 -22.01
N LEU A 163 -6.80 -11.84 -21.19
CA LEU A 163 -7.59 -12.59 -20.23
C LEU A 163 -8.44 -13.69 -20.88
N SER A 164 -9.06 -13.40 -22.04
CA SER A 164 -9.84 -14.39 -22.79
C SER A 164 -8.99 -15.58 -23.22
N ASN A 165 -7.83 -15.32 -23.80
CA ASN A 165 -6.91 -16.37 -24.24
C ASN A 165 -6.39 -17.20 -23.04
N LEU A 166 -6.10 -16.54 -21.91
CA LEU A 166 -5.70 -17.22 -20.68
C LEU A 166 -6.84 -18.11 -20.14
N ALA A 167 -8.08 -17.64 -20.20
CA ALA A 167 -9.26 -18.41 -19.78
C ALA A 167 -9.54 -19.62 -20.69
N GLU A 168 -9.34 -19.47 -22.01
CA GLU A 168 -9.51 -20.56 -22.98
C GLU A 168 -8.42 -21.64 -22.85
N GLN A 169 -7.19 -21.23 -22.57
CA GLN A 169 -6.05 -22.15 -22.40
C GLN A 169 -6.02 -22.82 -21.03
N SER A 170 -6.76 -22.31 -20.05
CA SER A 170 -6.76 -22.84 -18.68
C SER A 170 -7.84 -23.88 -18.46
N SER A 171 -7.52 -24.87 -17.63
CA SER A 171 -8.45 -25.90 -17.18
C SER A 171 -9.27 -25.42 -15.98
N MET A 172 -9.94 -24.26 -16.11
CA MET A 172 -10.64 -23.59 -15.00
C MET A 172 -11.72 -24.45 -14.31
N GLN A 173 -12.23 -25.48 -14.97
CA GLN A 173 -13.20 -26.42 -14.40
C GLN A 173 -12.58 -27.35 -13.35
N THR A 174 -11.29 -27.66 -13.50
CA THR A 174 -10.55 -28.58 -12.63
C THR A 174 -9.64 -27.81 -11.68
N GLU A 175 -8.95 -26.80 -12.20
CA GLU A 175 -7.94 -26.05 -11.44
C GLU A 175 -7.92 -24.57 -11.83
N VAL A 176 -8.51 -23.73 -10.97
CA VAL A 176 -8.59 -22.28 -11.17
C VAL A 176 -7.21 -21.61 -11.16
N ARG A 177 -6.22 -22.22 -10.51
CA ARG A 177 -4.82 -21.72 -10.47
C ARG A 177 -4.19 -21.60 -11.86
N THR A 178 -4.57 -22.49 -12.79
CA THR A 178 -4.07 -22.45 -14.18
C THR A 178 -4.46 -21.17 -14.92
N LEU A 179 -5.49 -20.45 -14.46
CA LEU A 179 -5.79 -19.09 -14.90
C LEU A 179 -5.08 -18.03 -14.04
N LEU A 180 -5.15 -18.18 -12.72
CA LEU A 180 -4.70 -17.15 -11.78
C LEU A 180 -3.20 -16.92 -11.82
N ASP A 181 -2.39 -17.96 -11.98
CA ASP A 181 -0.93 -17.83 -11.95
C ASP A 181 -0.43 -17.06 -13.19
N PRO A 182 -0.82 -17.41 -14.44
CA PRO A 182 -0.46 -16.59 -15.60
C PRO A 182 -1.03 -15.17 -15.54
N LEU A 183 -2.27 -15.00 -15.07
CA LEU A 183 -2.88 -13.67 -14.93
C LEU A 183 -2.11 -12.80 -13.95
N SER A 184 -1.74 -13.36 -12.79
CA SER A 184 -0.92 -12.70 -11.78
C SER A 184 0.45 -12.29 -12.34
N GLN A 185 1.09 -13.14 -13.14
CA GLN A 185 2.36 -12.80 -13.80
C GLN A 185 2.21 -11.60 -14.74
N HIS A 186 1.19 -11.56 -15.59
CA HIS A 186 0.94 -10.43 -16.49
C HIS A 186 0.70 -9.12 -15.72
N LEU A 187 -0.12 -9.18 -14.66
CA LEU A 187 -0.46 -8.02 -13.84
C LEU A 187 0.75 -7.50 -13.07
N ASN A 188 1.52 -8.39 -12.42
CA ASN A 188 2.74 -8.01 -11.70
C ASN A 188 3.82 -7.46 -12.64
N ALA A 189 3.96 -8.05 -13.83
CA ALA A 189 4.90 -7.57 -14.82
C ALA A 189 4.54 -6.17 -15.33
N PHE A 190 3.26 -5.93 -15.60
CA PHE A 190 2.76 -4.60 -15.96
C PHE A 190 3.00 -3.58 -14.85
N ALA A 191 2.59 -3.89 -13.62
CA ALA A 191 2.82 -3.02 -12.46
C ALA A 191 4.31 -2.72 -12.25
N GLY A 192 5.16 -3.74 -12.37
CA GLY A 192 6.60 -3.60 -12.25
C GLY A 192 7.21 -2.72 -13.35
N ARG A 193 6.79 -2.85 -14.62
CA ARG A 193 7.27 -1.97 -15.71
C ARG A 193 6.80 -0.53 -15.52
N LYS A 194 5.54 -0.34 -15.13
CA LYS A 194 4.98 0.99 -14.81
C LYS A 194 5.74 1.66 -13.66
N GLN A 195 6.03 0.90 -12.59
CA GLN A 195 6.78 1.40 -11.45
C GLN A 195 8.23 1.72 -11.82
N GLN A 196 8.90 0.86 -12.59
CA GLN A 196 10.24 1.13 -13.08
C GLN A 196 10.29 2.42 -13.90
N LEU A 197 9.33 2.64 -14.80
CA LEU A 197 9.21 3.87 -15.57
C LEU A 197 9.06 5.11 -14.68
N GLN A 198 8.21 5.02 -13.65
CA GLN A 198 8.06 6.09 -12.66
C GLN A 198 9.39 6.39 -11.95
N LEU A 199 10.08 5.35 -11.47
CA LEU A 199 11.38 5.48 -10.80
C LEU A 199 12.47 6.05 -11.72
N VAL A 200 12.45 5.72 -13.01
CA VAL A 200 13.36 6.34 -13.99
C VAL A 200 13.15 7.86 -14.03
N LYS A 201 11.90 8.31 -14.15
CA LYS A 201 11.56 9.75 -14.18
C LYS A 201 11.94 10.48 -12.89
N GLU A 202 11.77 9.83 -11.74
CA GLU A 202 12.04 10.42 -10.43
C GLU A 202 13.55 10.46 -10.08
N LEU A 203 14.28 9.36 -10.32
CA LEU A 203 15.66 9.18 -9.90
C LEU A 203 16.70 9.61 -10.96
N HIS A 204 16.30 9.65 -12.23
CA HIS A 204 17.21 9.90 -13.36
C HIS A 204 16.84 11.14 -14.16
N LYS A 205 17.00 12.33 -13.55
CA LYS A 205 16.76 13.62 -14.22
C LYS A 205 17.62 13.87 -15.47
N SER A 206 18.75 13.19 -15.59
CA SER A 206 19.65 13.24 -16.75
C SER A 206 19.23 12.32 -17.91
N VAL A 207 18.26 11.44 -17.68
CA VAL A 207 17.72 10.50 -18.68
C VAL A 207 16.32 10.99 -19.05
N GLU A 208 16.14 11.33 -20.32
CA GLU A 208 14.83 11.73 -20.83
C GLU A 208 14.06 10.51 -21.32
N VAL A 209 12.79 10.41 -20.92
CA VAL A 209 11.88 9.38 -21.44
C VAL A 209 11.21 9.95 -22.68
N MET A 210 11.65 9.50 -23.86
CA MET A 210 11.16 10.00 -25.15
C MET A 210 9.80 9.40 -25.50
N GLU A 211 9.65 8.09 -25.32
CA GLU A 211 8.43 7.37 -25.70
C GLU A 211 8.16 6.23 -24.74
N SER A 212 6.88 6.03 -24.40
CA SER A 212 6.42 4.81 -23.75
C SER A 212 4.97 4.54 -24.11
N ASN A 213 4.63 3.27 -24.35
CA ASN A 213 3.26 2.87 -24.58
C ASN A 213 2.49 2.61 -23.27
N VAL A 214 1.17 2.52 -23.33
CA VAL A 214 0.30 2.31 -22.15
C VAL A 214 0.67 1.03 -21.38
N LEU A 215 1.07 -0.02 -22.09
CA LEU A 215 1.51 -1.31 -21.54
C LEU A 215 2.88 -1.26 -20.83
N CYS A 216 3.61 -0.15 -20.97
CA CYS A 216 5.01 -0.03 -20.62
C CYS A 216 5.85 -1.21 -21.20
N SER A 217 5.45 -1.73 -22.36
CA SER A 217 6.14 -2.84 -23.04
C SER A 217 7.13 -2.36 -24.10
N PHE A 218 7.15 -1.06 -24.37
CA PHE A 218 8.16 -0.39 -25.15
C PHE A 218 8.52 0.93 -24.47
N LEU A 219 9.82 1.22 -24.39
CA LEU A 219 10.35 2.41 -23.74
C LEU A 219 11.57 2.91 -24.52
N VAL A 220 11.53 4.17 -24.93
CA VAL A 220 12.68 4.85 -25.56
C VAL A 220 13.22 5.88 -24.59
N LEU A 221 14.49 5.75 -24.25
CA LEU A 221 15.23 6.63 -23.36
C LEU A 221 16.29 7.37 -24.14
N MET A 222 16.54 8.63 -23.80
CA MET A 222 17.66 9.41 -24.31
C MET A 222 18.68 9.64 -23.20
N PHE A 223 19.91 9.20 -23.43
CA PHE A 223 21.04 9.39 -22.53
C PHE A 223 21.90 10.56 -23.02
N THR A 224 22.38 11.38 -22.08
CA THR A 224 23.41 12.38 -22.39
C THR A 224 24.77 11.86 -21.97
N LEU A 225 25.69 11.74 -22.92
CA LEU A 225 27.03 11.19 -22.71
C LEU A 225 28.00 12.27 -22.17
N PRO A 226 28.83 11.97 -21.16
CA PRO A 226 29.72 12.97 -20.56
C PRO A 226 30.84 13.48 -21.48
N ARG A 227 31.34 12.64 -22.40
CA ARG A 227 32.55 12.93 -23.18
C ARG A 227 32.35 14.06 -24.20
N GLU A 228 31.14 14.22 -24.75
CA GLU A 228 30.86 15.20 -25.82
C GLU A 228 29.46 15.85 -25.75
N LYS A 229 28.68 15.63 -24.67
CA LYS A 229 27.23 15.96 -24.62
C LYS A 229 26.44 15.37 -25.79
N MET A 230 26.91 14.26 -26.31
CA MET A 230 26.24 13.50 -27.36
C MET A 230 25.01 12.80 -26.79
N ALA A 231 23.93 12.79 -27.56
CA ALA A 231 22.71 12.08 -27.22
C ALA A 231 22.76 10.64 -27.77
N LEU A 232 22.40 9.67 -26.94
CA LEU A 232 22.29 8.27 -27.32
C LEU A 232 20.88 7.78 -27.00
N LEU A 233 20.18 7.25 -28.01
CA LEU A 233 18.87 6.63 -27.85
C LEU A 233 19.03 5.18 -27.38
N CYS A 234 18.23 4.80 -26.41
CA CYS A 234 18.13 3.45 -25.87
C CYS A 234 16.68 2.98 -25.94
N SER A 235 16.42 2.04 -26.83
CA SER A 235 15.10 1.42 -27.01
C SER A 235 15.04 0.09 -26.26
N LEU A 236 14.06 -0.05 -25.37
CA LEU A 236 13.81 -1.21 -24.53
C LEU A 236 12.49 -1.86 -24.94
N ASP A 237 12.56 -3.12 -25.35
CA ASP A 237 11.41 -3.89 -25.81
C ASP A 237 11.17 -5.07 -24.86
N TYR A 238 9.95 -5.10 -24.30
CA TYR A 238 9.45 -6.11 -23.37
C TYR A 238 8.42 -6.99 -24.08
N SER A 239 8.90 -7.71 -25.10
CA SER A 239 8.06 -8.63 -25.88
C SER A 239 7.40 -9.69 -25.01
N ASP A 240 8.09 -10.16 -23.97
CA ASP A 240 7.49 -11.01 -22.94
C ASP A 240 6.72 -10.17 -21.92
N CYS A 241 5.40 -10.11 -22.08
CA CYS A 241 4.51 -9.33 -21.23
C CYS A 241 4.40 -9.87 -19.80
N THR A 242 4.89 -11.09 -19.52
CA THR A 242 4.92 -11.71 -18.19
C THR A 242 6.15 -11.34 -17.37
N ARG A 243 7.10 -10.58 -17.96
CA ARG A 243 8.36 -10.21 -17.31
C ARG A 243 8.48 -8.70 -17.10
N CYS A 244 9.17 -8.34 -16.01
CA CYS A 244 9.50 -6.95 -15.69
C CYS A 244 10.77 -6.45 -16.39
N LEU A 245 11.54 -7.34 -17.03
CA LEU A 245 12.83 -7.04 -17.65
C LEU A 245 12.70 -7.00 -19.17
N PRO A 246 13.45 -6.13 -19.86
CA PRO A 246 13.39 -6.04 -21.31
C PRO A 246 13.96 -7.31 -21.93
N THR A 247 13.32 -7.77 -22.99
CA THR A 247 13.77 -8.91 -23.79
C THR A 247 14.81 -8.48 -24.81
N ARG A 248 14.70 -7.25 -25.32
CA ARG A 248 15.64 -6.67 -26.28
C ARG A 248 15.97 -5.23 -25.89
N VAL A 249 17.23 -4.87 -26.13
CA VAL A 249 17.78 -3.53 -25.93
C VAL A 249 18.50 -3.15 -27.21
N HIS A 250 18.22 -1.95 -27.71
CA HIS A 250 18.87 -1.38 -28.89
C HIS A 250 19.40 0.02 -28.56
N PHE A 251 20.59 0.32 -29.06
CA PHE A 251 21.23 1.62 -28.90
C PHE A 251 21.43 2.26 -30.26
N GLU A 252 21.03 3.52 -30.37
CA GLU A 252 21.16 4.33 -31.58
C GLU A 252 21.92 5.62 -31.23
N CYS A 253 22.93 5.94 -32.03
CA CYS A 253 23.84 7.06 -31.80
C CYS A 253 24.40 7.54 -33.15
N ASP A 254 24.73 8.82 -33.29
CA ASP A 254 25.33 9.35 -34.52
C ASP A 254 26.70 8.70 -34.81
N ASP A 255 27.42 8.32 -33.75
CA ASP A 255 28.60 7.48 -33.82
C ASP A 255 28.18 6.01 -33.85
N LYS A 256 28.25 5.42 -35.04
CA LYS A 256 27.83 4.04 -35.30
C LYS A 256 28.75 2.99 -34.65
N GLU A 257 29.96 3.36 -34.26
CA GLU A 257 30.91 2.41 -33.65
C GLU A 257 30.72 2.32 -32.12
N LEU A 258 30.16 3.36 -31.50
CA LEU A 258 29.96 3.43 -30.06
C LEU A 258 29.01 2.32 -29.52
N PRO A 259 27.83 2.05 -30.11
CA PRO A 259 26.95 0.97 -29.68
C PRO A 259 27.58 -0.43 -29.72
N ASP A 260 28.52 -0.65 -30.64
CA ASP A 260 29.19 -1.94 -30.84
C ASP A 260 30.43 -2.14 -29.95
N SER A 261 30.81 -1.11 -29.19
CA SER A 261 31.93 -1.16 -28.27
C SER A 261 31.72 -2.20 -27.15
N PRO A 262 32.81 -2.76 -26.59
CA PRO A 262 32.71 -3.79 -25.56
C PRO A 262 32.01 -3.32 -24.29
N ASP A 263 32.09 -2.02 -23.97
CA ASP A 263 31.46 -1.46 -22.78
C ASP A 263 29.95 -1.28 -22.97
N TRP A 264 29.50 -0.88 -24.16
CA TRP A 264 28.07 -0.79 -24.47
C TRP A 264 27.40 -2.16 -24.61
N LYS A 265 28.14 -3.19 -25.06
CA LYS A 265 27.67 -4.58 -24.97
C LYS A 265 27.43 -5.03 -23.54
N LYS A 266 28.29 -4.65 -22.58
CA LYS A 266 28.05 -4.90 -21.14
C LYS A 266 26.81 -4.16 -20.64
N HIS A 267 26.60 -2.91 -21.05
CA HIS A 267 25.40 -2.16 -20.69
C HIS A 267 24.12 -2.77 -21.26
N ARG A 268 24.19 -3.30 -22.47
CA ARG A 268 23.09 -4.05 -23.08
C ARG A 268 22.70 -5.24 -22.21
N SER A 269 23.66 -6.07 -21.80
CA SER A 269 23.40 -7.20 -20.90
C SER A 269 22.88 -6.74 -19.54
N LEU A 270 23.46 -5.69 -18.96
CA LEU A 270 23.04 -5.13 -17.68
C LEU A 270 21.56 -4.70 -17.71
N LEU A 271 21.11 -4.04 -18.78
CA LEU A 271 19.72 -3.61 -18.94
C LEU A 271 18.75 -4.79 -19.13
N MET A 272 19.20 -5.92 -19.69
CA MET A 272 18.39 -7.13 -19.84
C MET A 272 18.32 -7.96 -18.53
N GLU A 273 19.35 -7.89 -17.70
CA GLU A 273 19.46 -8.68 -16.47
C GLU A 273 18.93 -7.94 -15.22
N THR A 274 18.94 -6.60 -15.24
CA THR A 274 18.61 -5.76 -14.09
C THR A 274 17.47 -4.81 -14.42
N PRO A 275 16.56 -4.50 -13.45
CA PRO A 275 15.54 -3.48 -13.65
C PRO A 275 16.12 -2.15 -14.14
N VAL A 276 15.47 -1.50 -15.10
CA VAL A 276 16.05 -0.35 -15.82
C VAL A 276 16.49 0.77 -14.87
N HIS A 277 15.68 1.13 -13.88
CA HIS A 277 16.02 2.16 -12.90
C HIS A 277 17.30 1.82 -12.10
N LYS A 278 17.55 0.54 -11.79
CA LYS A 278 18.78 0.09 -11.12
C LYS A 278 19.97 0.02 -12.08
N ALA A 279 19.74 -0.46 -13.30
CA ALA A 279 20.77 -0.51 -14.34
C ALA A 279 21.31 0.90 -14.62
N LEU A 280 20.44 1.92 -14.73
CA LEU A 280 20.83 3.31 -14.93
C LEU A 280 21.67 3.87 -13.77
N ILE A 281 21.38 3.49 -12.51
CA ILE A 281 22.22 3.88 -11.37
C ILE A 281 23.64 3.32 -11.55
N THR A 282 23.75 2.07 -11.95
CA THR A 282 25.05 1.41 -12.20
C THR A 282 25.78 2.04 -13.39
N MET A 283 25.07 2.32 -14.49
CA MET A 283 25.65 3.01 -15.65
C MET A 283 26.17 4.41 -15.31
N ARG A 284 25.46 5.17 -14.47
CA ARG A 284 25.92 6.47 -13.97
C ARG A 284 27.16 6.33 -13.10
N LYS A 285 27.19 5.34 -12.20
CA LYS A 285 28.38 5.07 -11.35
C LYS A 285 29.61 4.69 -12.17
N MET A 286 29.42 4.06 -13.32
CA MET A 286 30.50 3.74 -14.28
C MET A 286 30.96 4.96 -15.09
N GLY A 287 30.29 6.12 -14.99
CA GLY A 287 30.64 7.34 -15.70
C GLY A 287 30.25 7.36 -17.18
N ASN A 288 29.35 6.47 -17.60
CA ASN A 288 28.96 6.33 -19.01
C ASN A 288 27.72 7.15 -19.38
N ILE A 289 26.95 7.60 -18.39
CA ILE A 289 25.83 8.54 -18.53
C ILE A 289 25.92 9.59 -17.41
N LEU A 290 25.40 10.80 -17.68
CA LEU A 290 25.36 11.91 -16.70
C LEU A 290 24.44 11.65 -15.50
#